data_AF-A0A8I1R8J1-F1
#
_entry.id   AF-A0A8I1R8J1-F1
#
_cell.length_a   1.000
_cell.length_b   1.000
_cell.length_c   1.000
_cell.angle_alpha   90.00
_cell.angle_beta   90.00
_cell.angle_gamma   90.00
#
_symmetry.space_group_name_H-M   'P 1'
#
loop_
_entity.id
_entity.type
_entity.pdbx_description
1 polymer ?
#
loop_
_entity_poly.entity_id
_entity_poly.type
_entity_poly.pdbx_seq_one_letter_code
_entity_poly.pdbx_strand_id
1 'polypeptide(L)'
;MNRPSARADVLLKQAHQAAVGLLNRRFSGFGLTASQYYVLTALAAGGGLSQAAIGRAIGSDRATAGAMIRRLADHGLVERAGGNVGRNGHVIVLTADGAELLRRTEGDLEQAMEQLLSPLDSNERRTLVDLLARLGHLPGAGVPARNAGKGDGTGRDLEQGRPAAQPARAPRADRTGMPLEQRVTFRFSRLAALSTRPVARLFRVRFGLTVSSWRTLITIGSLQPTSPTEVAKRMSIKADKVTRAVDHLVEKGLVRRRSDTSDGRRSVIALTAQGRKVYTQIDGIRCSIEQELLSVLGERELGAFQEYMGRLDDHGRRIFQDDRYWTALLSSAMPGRPTSALRPATRGERSPRTRAAGAR
;
A
#
# COMPACT_ATOMS: atom_id res chain seq x y z
N MET A 1 -30.28 -14.60 4.59
CA MET A 1 -29.33 -14.38 3.47
C MET A 1 -28.32 -13.31 3.91
N ASN A 2 -27.27 -13.69 4.61
CA ASN A 2 -26.29 -12.75 5.16
C ASN A 2 -25.27 -12.44 4.06
N ARG A 3 -25.25 -11.24 3.48
CA ARG A 3 -24.06 -10.79 2.73
C ARG A 3 -22.89 -10.98 3.69
N PRO A 4 -21.80 -11.70 3.36
CA PRO A 4 -20.64 -11.66 4.22
C PRO A 4 -20.25 -10.18 4.33
N SER A 5 -20.42 -9.59 5.53
CA SER A 5 -19.96 -8.23 5.81
C SER A 5 -18.58 -8.11 5.21
N ALA A 6 -18.37 -7.13 4.33
CA ALA A 6 -17.14 -7.03 3.58
C ALA A 6 -15.99 -6.95 4.59
N ARG A 7 -15.12 -7.98 4.59
CA ARG A 7 -14.11 -8.13 5.64
C ARG A 7 -13.20 -6.91 5.69
N ALA A 8 -12.90 -6.45 6.89
CA ALA A 8 -12.11 -5.26 7.13
C ALA A 8 -10.74 -5.33 6.47
N ASP A 9 -10.08 -6.49 6.47
CA ASP A 9 -8.77 -6.67 5.86
C ASP A 9 -8.82 -6.56 4.33
N VAL A 10 -9.91 -7.01 3.71
CA VAL A 10 -10.21 -6.83 2.28
C VAL A 10 -10.48 -5.36 1.97
N LEU A 11 -11.33 -4.72 2.76
CA LEU A 11 -11.67 -3.31 2.58
C LEU A 11 -10.44 -2.41 2.78
N LEU A 12 -9.61 -2.65 3.80
CA LEU A 12 -8.34 -1.95 4.04
C LEU A 12 -7.41 -2.09 2.85
N LYS A 13 -7.32 -3.30 2.28
CA LYS A 13 -6.50 -3.54 1.09
C LYS A 13 -7.04 -2.79 -0.12
N GLN A 14 -8.35 -2.77 -0.30
CA GLN A 14 -9.01 -2.07 -1.41
C GLN A 14 -8.84 -0.56 -1.30
N ALA A 15 -9.11 0.03 -0.13
CA ALA A 15 -8.86 1.43 0.15
C ALA A 15 -7.39 1.81 -0.05
N HIS A 16 -6.45 0.93 0.35
CA HIS A 16 -5.04 1.12 0.05
C HIS A 16 -4.74 1.09 -1.46
N GLN A 17 -5.31 0.17 -2.24
CA GLN A 17 -5.11 0.15 -3.70
C GLN A 17 -5.72 1.37 -4.39
N ALA A 18 -6.91 1.80 -3.96
CA ALA A 18 -7.55 3.02 -4.41
C ALA A 18 -6.66 4.24 -4.15
N ALA A 19 -6.18 4.41 -2.91
CA ALA A 19 -5.26 5.47 -2.53
C ALA A 19 -3.96 5.45 -3.36
N VAL A 20 -3.32 4.29 -3.50
CA VAL A 20 -2.08 4.15 -4.29
C VAL A 20 -2.32 4.43 -5.77
N GLY A 21 -3.44 3.99 -6.34
CA GLY A 21 -3.81 4.25 -7.72
C GLY A 21 -3.97 5.75 -8.01
N LEU A 22 -4.65 6.45 -7.10
CA LEU A 22 -4.86 7.89 -7.17
C LEU A 22 -3.54 8.67 -7.11
N LEU A 23 -2.72 8.36 -6.11
CA LEU A 23 -1.46 9.03 -5.87
C LEU A 23 -0.46 8.76 -6.99
N ASN A 24 -0.35 7.52 -7.48
CA ASN A 24 0.55 7.23 -8.61
C ASN A 24 0.21 8.03 -9.87
N ARG A 25 -1.08 8.25 -10.15
CA ARG A 25 -1.49 9.03 -11.32
C ARG A 25 -1.10 10.50 -11.18
N ARG A 26 -1.34 11.11 -10.01
CA ARG A 26 -0.98 12.51 -9.74
C ARG A 26 0.53 12.73 -9.63
N PHE A 27 1.23 11.83 -8.94
CA PHE A 27 2.67 11.92 -8.74
C PHE A 27 3.51 11.52 -9.95
N SER A 28 2.88 10.97 -11.00
CA SER A 28 3.58 10.63 -12.25
C SER A 28 4.30 11.83 -12.87
N GLY A 29 3.72 13.03 -12.79
CA GLY A 29 4.33 14.27 -13.27
C GLY A 29 5.57 14.71 -12.48
N PHE A 30 5.79 14.13 -11.30
CA PHE A 30 6.95 14.38 -10.44
C PHE A 30 7.97 13.23 -10.49
N GLY A 31 7.76 12.22 -11.34
CA GLY A 31 8.60 11.02 -11.38
C GLY A 31 8.49 10.15 -10.11
N LEU A 32 7.44 10.34 -9.31
CA LEU A 32 7.25 9.66 -8.03
C LEU A 32 6.13 8.62 -8.08
N THR A 33 6.36 7.50 -7.41
CA THR A 33 5.30 6.56 -7.02
C THR A 33 4.79 6.88 -5.61
N ALA A 34 3.55 6.48 -5.30
CA ALA A 34 2.96 6.59 -3.97
C ALA A 34 3.83 5.93 -2.89
N SER A 35 4.47 4.80 -3.20
CA SER A 35 5.36 4.10 -2.27
C SER A 35 6.67 4.84 -2.02
N GLN A 36 7.24 5.49 -3.05
CA GLN A 36 8.39 6.38 -2.88
C GLN A 36 8.01 7.63 -2.08
N TYR A 37 6.84 8.22 -2.36
CA TYR A 37 6.30 9.34 -1.59
C TYR A 37 6.20 8.98 -0.10
N TYR A 38 5.62 7.83 0.25
CA TYR A 38 5.54 7.39 1.65
C TYR A 38 6.91 7.20 2.33
N VAL A 39 7.96 6.84 1.57
CA VAL A 39 9.34 6.81 2.12
C VAL A 39 9.80 8.21 2.48
N LEU A 40 9.64 9.17 1.56
CA LEU A 40 10.03 10.57 1.78
C LEU A 40 9.29 11.16 2.98
N THR A 41 7.97 10.92 3.07
CA THR A 41 7.20 11.43 4.20
C THR A 41 7.60 10.77 5.52
N ALA A 42 7.89 9.46 5.53
CA ALA A 42 8.35 8.76 6.73
C ALA A 42 9.70 9.30 7.23
N LEU A 43 10.59 9.66 6.29
CA LEU A 43 11.87 10.30 6.60
C LEU A 43 11.69 11.72 7.14
N ALA A 44 10.78 12.50 6.56
CA ALA A 44 10.45 13.85 7.04
C ALA A 44 9.94 13.84 8.49
N ALA A 45 9.09 12.87 8.84
CA ALA A 45 8.56 12.73 10.20
C ALA A 45 9.60 12.22 11.20
N GLY A 46 10.45 11.27 10.80
CA GLY A 46 11.39 10.58 11.69
C GLY A 46 12.74 11.28 11.89
N GLY A 47 13.07 12.31 11.11
CA GLY A 47 14.38 12.98 11.16
C GLY A 47 15.55 12.09 10.72
N GLY A 48 15.25 11.00 10.00
CA GLY A 48 16.20 9.98 9.57
C GLY A 48 15.86 8.58 10.08
N LEU A 49 15.83 7.60 9.18
CA LEU A 49 15.42 6.23 9.50
C LEU A 49 16.39 5.21 8.90
N SER A 50 16.60 4.10 9.60
CA SER A 50 17.27 2.94 9.01
C SER A 50 16.39 2.30 7.92
N GLN A 51 16.99 1.61 6.96
CA GLN A 51 16.24 0.88 5.91
C GLN A 51 15.19 -0.07 6.48
N ALA A 52 15.50 -0.73 7.60
CA ALA A 52 14.56 -1.63 8.27
C ALA A 52 13.38 -0.87 8.89
N ALA A 53 13.63 0.30 9.47
CA ALA A 53 12.59 1.18 10.01
C ALA A 53 11.69 1.74 8.89
N ILE A 54 12.27 2.17 7.76
CA ILE A 54 11.52 2.61 6.57
C ILE A 54 10.63 1.48 6.07
N GLY A 55 11.20 0.28 5.89
CA GLY A 55 10.44 -0.90 5.50
C GLY A 55 9.25 -1.09 6.43
N ARG A 56 9.47 -1.17 7.74
CA ARG A 56 8.39 -1.32 8.74
C ARG A 56 7.32 -0.23 8.59
N ALA A 57 7.71 1.04 8.55
CA ALA A 57 6.81 2.19 8.49
C ALA A 57 5.87 2.16 7.28
N ILE A 58 6.40 1.88 6.08
CA ILE A 58 5.62 1.93 4.83
C ILE A 58 4.96 0.60 4.46
N GLY A 59 5.13 -0.45 5.27
CA GLY A 59 4.54 -1.73 4.95
C GLY A 59 5.30 -2.59 3.91
N SER A 60 6.52 -2.21 3.51
CA SER A 60 7.33 -2.91 2.50
C SER A 60 8.45 -3.81 3.06
N ASP A 61 8.77 -4.92 2.41
CA ASP A 61 9.90 -5.76 2.83
C ASP A 61 11.25 -5.05 2.66
N ARG A 62 12.33 -5.57 3.28
CA ARG A 62 13.65 -4.92 3.28
C ARG A 62 14.24 -4.77 1.87
N ALA A 63 14.05 -5.75 0.98
CA ALA A 63 14.60 -5.70 -0.37
C ALA A 63 13.89 -4.65 -1.22
N THR A 64 12.55 -4.63 -1.16
CA THR A 64 11.71 -3.65 -1.85
C THR A 64 11.96 -2.23 -1.30
N ALA A 65 12.04 -2.06 0.02
CA ALA A 65 12.41 -0.79 0.64
C ALA A 65 13.80 -0.33 0.21
N GLY A 66 14.79 -1.23 0.18
CA GLY A 66 16.14 -0.92 -0.28
C GLY A 66 16.18 -0.47 -1.75
N ALA A 67 15.40 -1.09 -2.63
CA ALA A 67 15.29 -0.68 -4.03
C ALA A 67 14.65 0.72 -4.19
N MET A 68 13.62 1.04 -3.39
CA MET A 68 13.02 2.38 -3.39
C MET A 68 13.99 3.44 -2.89
N ILE A 69 14.72 3.15 -1.81
CA ILE A 69 15.72 4.07 -1.23
C ILE A 69 16.83 4.35 -2.25
N ARG A 70 17.34 3.33 -2.94
CA ARG A 70 18.34 3.53 -4.00
C ARG A 70 17.83 4.48 -5.09
N ARG A 71 16.64 4.20 -5.63
CA ARG A 71 16.04 5.06 -6.66
C ARG A 71 15.84 6.49 -6.19
N LEU A 72 15.43 6.69 -4.94
CA LEU A 72 15.29 8.04 -4.37
C LEU A 72 16.64 8.73 -4.22
N ALA A 73 17.70 8.00 -3.85
CA ALA A 73 19.05 8.52 -3.77
C ALA A 73 19.62 8.88 -5.15
N ASP A 74 19.33 8.06 -6.17
CA ASP A 74 19.73 8.33 -7.56
C ASP A 74 19.11 9.64 -8.09
N HIS A 75 17.99 10.07 -7.52
CA HIS A 75 17.33 11.35 -7.83
C HIS A 75 17.67 12.47 -6.84
N GLY A 76 18.65 12.27 -5.94
CA GLY A 76 19.07 13.27 -4.95
C GLY A 76 18.05 13.58 -3.86
N LEU A 77 16.99 12.78 -3.70
CA LEU A 77 15.88 13.05 -2.77
C LEU A 77 16.15 12.53 -1.34
N VAL A 78 17.05 11.57 -1.22
CA VAL A 78 17.49 11.02 0.07
C VAL A 78 18.98 10.76 0.02
N GLU A 79 19.61 10.81 1.18
CA GLU A 79 21.03 10.49 1.30
C GLU A 79 21.28 9.62 2.53
N ARG A 80 22.47 9.01 2.57
CA ARG A 80 22.94 8.34 3.78
C ARG A 80 23.60 9.39 4.66
N ALA A 81 23.10 9.57 5.88
CA ALA A 81 23.81 10.39 6.85
C ALA A 81 25.19 9.76 7.12
N GLY A 82 26.25 10.52 6.88
CA GLY A 82 27.61 10.12 7.24
C GLY A 82 27.76 10.07 8.76
N GLY A 83 28.44 9.05 9.28
CA GLY A 83 28.78 8.99 10.70
C GLY A 83 30.04 8.18 10.93
N ASN A 84 31.11 8.87 11.36
CA ASN A 84 32.09 8.25 12.22
C ASN A 84 31.43 8.03 13.59
N VAL A 85 31.83 6.98 14.32
CA VAL A 85 31.32 6.51 15.62
C VAL A 85 30.15 5.51 15.54
N GLY A 86 30.53 4.23 15.65
CA GLY A 86 29.82 3.26 16.49
C GLY A 86 28.53 2.64 15.95
N ARG A 87 28.66 1.50 15.26
CA ARG A 87 27.70 0.37 15.20
C ARG A 87 26.23 0.72 15.49
N ASN A 88 25.54 1.41 14.57
CA ASN A 88 24.08 1.31 14.40
C ASN A 88 23.59 1.90 13.07
N GLY A 89 23.94 1.19 11.98
CA GLY A 89 23.15 1.06 10.74
C GLY A 89 22.79 2.33 9.96
N HIS A 90 23.50 2.57 8.86
CA HIS A 90 23.16 3.43 7.71
C HIS A 90 21.78 4.12 7.78
N VAL A 91 21.75 5.26 8.48
CA VAL A 91 20.55 6.10 8.58
C VAL A 91 20.37 6.81 7.25
N ILE A 92 19.17 6.71 6.70
CA ILE A 92 18.76 7.45 5.52
C ILE A 92 18.08 8.72 6.00
N VAL A 93 18.43 9.86 5.41
CA VAL A 93 17.83 11.17 5.71
C VAL A 93 17.27 11.79 4.44
N LEU A 94 16.33 12.72 4.63
CA LEU A 94 15.74 13.50 3.55
C LEU A 94 16.69 14.65 3.18
N THR A 95 16.94 14.86 1.90
CA THR A 95 17.69 16.04 1.41
C THR A 95 16.80 17.27 1.34
N ALA A 96 17.38 18.45 1.08
CA ALA A 96 16.63 19.67 0.81
C ALA A 96 15.70 19.50 -0.41
N ASP A 97 16.19 18.87 -1.48
CA ASP A 97 15.40 18.58 -2.69
C ASP A 97 14.25 17.61 -2.39
N GLY A 98 14.48 16.61 -1.54
CA GLY A 98 13.44 15.71 -1.06
C GLY A 98 12.35 16.43 -0.28
N ALA A 99 12.71 17.40 0.57
CA ALA A 99 11.77 18.21 1.34
C ALA A 99 10.97 19.16 0.44
N GLU A 100 11.62 19.81 -0.52
CA GLU A 100 10.94 20.70 -1.47
C GLU A 100 9.98 19.90 -2.38
N LEU A 101 10.37 18.70 -2.80
CA LEU A 101 9.49 17.83 -3.57
C LEU A 101 8.22 17.47 -2.79
N LEU A 102 8.33 17.14 -1.49
CA LEU A 102 7.17 16.90 -0.63
C LEU A 102 6.23 18.10 -0.60
N ARG A 103 6.78 19.31 -0.39
CA ARG A 103 6.01 20.56 -0.38
C ARG A 103 5.27 20.79 -1.70
N ARG A 104 5.94 20.56 -2.84
CA ARG A 104 5.34 20.70 -4.18
C ARG A 104 4.21 19.70 -4.45
N THR A 105 4.27 18.52 -3.84
CA THR A 105 3.26 17.46 -4.00
C THR A 105 2.09 17.56 -3.03
N GLU A 106 2.11 18.50 -2.08
CA GLU A 106 1.10 18.60 -1.03
C GLU A 106 -0.31 18.87 -1.57
N GLY A 107 -0.46 19.85 -2.48
CA GLY A 107 -1.76 20.15 -3.09
C GLY A 107 -2.33 18.96 -3.89
N ASP A 108 -1.48 18.20 -4.58
CA ASP A 108 -1.91 16.98 -5.28
C ASP A 108 -2.37 15.89 -4.32
N LEU A 109 -1.72 15.78 -3.16
CA LEU A 109 -2.12 14.86 -2.11
C LEU A 109 -3.44 15.30 -1.44
N GLU A 110 -3.63 16.58 -1.16
CA GLU A 110 -4.87 17.10 -0.60
C GLU A 110 -6.04 16.86 -1.55
N GLN A 111 -5.88 17.15 -2.84
CA GLN A 111 -6.90 16.85 -3.85
C GLN A 111 -7.17 15.35 -3.96
N ALA A 112 -6.13 14.51 -3.88
CA ALA A 112 -6.29 13.06 -3.85
C ALA A 112 -7.10 12.61 -2.62
N MET A 113 -6.81 13.18 -1.45
CA MET A 113 -7.52 12.85 -0.21
C MET A 113 -8.97 13.32 -0.26
N GLU A 114 -9.23 14.54 -0.72
CA GLU A 114 -10.59 15.08 -0.88
C GLU A 114 -11.42 14.21 -1.81
N GLN A 115 -10.84 13.82 -2.95
CA GLN A 115 -11.51 12.93 -3.90
C GLN A 115 -11.75 11.53 -3.30
N LEU A 116 -10.77 10.95 -2.62
CA LEU A 116 -10.93 9.63 -2.01
C LEU A 116 -12.02 9.64 -0.92
N LEU A 117 -12.08 10.70 -0.13
CA LEU A 117 -12.97 10.85 1.02
C LEU A 117 -14.29 11.56 0.68
N SER A 118 -14.51 11.94 -0.58
CA SER A 118 -15.73 12.62 -1.02
C SER A 118 -17.04 11.89 -0.67
N PRO A 119 -17.07 10.55 -0.53
CA PRO A 119 -18.29 9.86 -0.08
C PRO A 119 -18.61 10.08 1.40
N LEU A 120 -17.68 10.59 2.20
CA LEU A 120 -17.83 10.77 3.64
C LEU A 120 -17.95 12.27 3.97
N ASP A 121 -18.83 12.61 4.90
CA ASP A 121 -18.93 13.98 5.42
C ASP A 121 -17.78 14.33 6.39
N SER A 122 -17.69 15.59 6.80
CA SER A 122 -16.61 16.07 7.69
C SER A 122 -16.58 15.35 9.06
N ASN A 123 -17.73 14.94 9.59
CA ASN A 123 -17.78 14.22 10.86
C ASN A 123 -17.34 12.77 10.68
N GLU A 124 -17.85 12.10 9.66
CA GLU A 124 -17.48 10.72 9.28
C GLU A 124 -15.98 10.62 8.96
N ARG A 125 -15.42 11.61 8.25
CA ARG A 125 -13.98 11.69 7.97
C ARG A 125 -13.16 11.77 9.26
N ARG A 126 -13.55 12.61 10.22
CA ARG A 126 -12.88 12.72 11.53
C ARG A 126 -12.95 11.39 12.29
N THR A 127 -14.12 10.77 12.33
CA THR A 127 -14.31 9.45 12.96
C THR A 127 -13.44 8.39 12.30
N LEU A 128 -13.45 8.29 10.96
CA LEU A 128 -12.62 7.34 10.23
C LEU A 128 -11.13 7.55 10.51
N VAL A 129 -10.67 8.80 10.54
CA VAL A 129 -9.30 9.13 10.93
C VAL A 129 -9.05 8.60 12.33
N ASP A 130 -9.83 8.94 13.34
CA ASP A 130 -9.63 8.45 14.71
C ASP A 130 -9.54 6.91 14.80
N LEU A 131 -10.49 6.21 14.18
CA LEU A 131 -10.53 4.74 14.13
C LEU A 131 -9.25 4.16 13.50
N LEU A 132 -8.80 4.71 12.36
CA LEU A 132 -7.55 4.31 11.72
C LEU A 132 -6.31 4.62 12.58
N ALA A 133 -6.36 5.66 13.42
CA ALA A 133 -5.27 6.01 14.35
C ALA A 133 -5.09 4.94 15.41
N ARG A 134 -6.21 4.51 16.01
CA ARG A 134 -6.28 3.51 17.07
C ARG A 134 -5.85 2.14 16.56
N LEU A 135 -6.36 1.74 15.38
CA LEU A 135 -5.91 0.52 14.69
C LEU A 135 -4.42 0.55 14.36
N GLY A 136 -3.86 1.72 14.06
CA GLY A 136 -2.44 1.89 13.79
C GLY A 136 -1.57 1.68 15.03
N HIS A 137 -2.08 1.96 16.23
CA HIS A 137 -1.31 2.02 17.48
C HIS A 137 -1.13 0.68 18.22
N LEU A 138 -1.36 -0.46 17.58
CA LEU A 138 -1.25 -1.80 18.19
C LEU A 138 -0.07 -1.93 19.18
N PRO A 139 -0.34 -1.99 20.51
CA PRO A 139 0.67 -2.29 21.50
C PRO A 139 1.14 -3.73 21.25
N GLY A 140 2.41 -3.91 20.86
CA GLY A 140 2.98 -5.24 20.61
C GLY A 140 3.56 -5.47 19.21
N ALA A 141 3.33 -4.57 18.24
CA ALA A 141 4.04 -4.60 16.95
C ALA A 141 5.46 -4.00 17.04
N GLY A 142 6.26 -4.48 18.00
CA GLY A 142 7.73 -4.45 17.99
C GLY A 142 8.41 -3.08 17.80
N VAL A 143 8.22 -2.17 18.75
CA VAL A 143 9.32 -1.31 19.21
C VAL A 143 9.73 -1.89 20.56
N PRO A 144 10.95 -2.44 20.72
CA PRO A 144 11.42 -2.73 22.07
C PRO A 144 11.45 -1.40 22.82
N ALA A 145 10.57 -1.27 23.82
CA ALA A 145 10.66 -0.23 24.81
C ALA A 145 12.09 -0.22 25.35
N ARG A 146 12.68 0.98 25.36
CA ARG A 146 14.00 1.22 25.95
C ARG A 146 14.08 0.49 27.29
N ASN A 147 15.14 -0.31 27.43
CA ASN A 147 15.52 -0.97 28.67
C ASN A 147 15.28 -0.02 29.85
N ALA A 148 14.37 -0.40 30.74
CA ALA A 148 14.33 0.12 32.09
C ALA A 148 15.69 -0.25 32.71
N GLY A 149 16.51 0.77 32.93
CA GLY A 149 17.77 0.64 33.65
C GLY A 149 17.49 0.10 35.03
N LYS A 150 17.88 -1.16 35.24
CA LYS A 150 18.04 -1.75 36.57
C LYS A 150 19.18 -0.99 37.23
N GLY A 151 18.89 -0.36 38.37
CA GLY A 151 19.91 0.26 39.20
C GLY A 151 20.92 -0.79 39.67
N ASP A 152 22.18 -0.41 39.66
CA ASP A 152 23.08 -0.65 40.78
C ASP A 152 24.16 0.43 40.78
N GLY A 153 24.37 1.00 41.97
CA GLY A 153 25.26 2.13 42.19
C GLY A 153 26.71 1.72 42.35
N THR A 154 27.59 2.63 41.92
CA THR A 154 28.95 2.95 42.39
C THR A 154 29.46 3.92 41.31
N GLY A 155 29.71 5.20 41.53
CA GLY A 155 30.44 5.85 42.61
C GLY A 155 31.75 6.38 42.00
N ARG A 156 31.80 7.70 41.73
CA ARG A 156 32.99 8.51 41.36
C ARG A 156 33.49 8.27 39.91
N ASP A 157 33.93 9.24 39.10
CA ASP A 157 34.52 10.55 39.31
C ASP A 157 34.04 11.56 38.24
N LEU A 158 34.00 12.84 38.64
CA LEU A 158 33.74 14.00 37.81
C LEU A 158 35.05 14.43 37.16
N GLU A 159 35.17 14.32 35.83
CA GLU A 159 36.18 15.07 35.08
C GLU A 159 35.54 15.82 33.91
N GLN A 160 35.86 17.11 33.87
CA GLN A 160 35.30 18.13 33.00
C GLN A 160 35.85 17.99 31.58
N GLY A 161 34.99 17.62 30.62
CA GLY A 161 35.27 17.64 29.19
C GLY A 161 34.26 18.53 28.46
N ARG A 162 34.76 19.54 27.74
CA ARG A 162 34.06 20.53 26.90
C ARG A 162 32.77 20.02 26.22
N PRO A 163 31.72 20.85 26.07
CA PRO A 163 30.50 20.43 25.39
C PRO A 163 30.80 20.11 23.92
N ALA A 164 30.64 18.83 23.57
CA ALA A 164 30.62 18.38 22.18
C ALA A 164 29.51 19.14 21.44
N ALA A 165 29.87 19.76 20.31
CA ALA A 165 28.97 20.50 19.45
C ALA A 165 27.74 19.63 19.11
N GLN A 166 26.56 20.14 19.42
CA GLN A 166 25.29 19.54 18.99
C GLN A 166 25.33 19.39 17.45
N PRO A 167 25.03 18.21 16.89
CA PRO A 167 24.84 18.10 15.46
C PRO A 167 23.70 19.03 15.06
N ALA A 168 23.95 19.85 14.03
CA ALA A 168 23.01 20.83 13.51
C ALA A 168 21.62 20.22 13.37
N ARG A 169 20.64 20.78 14.10
CA ARG A 169 19.23 20.40 13.98
C ARG A 169 18.85 20.51 12.51
N ALA A 170 18.45 19.39 11.91
CA ALA A 170 17.80 19.39 10.60
C ALA A 170 16.69 20.45 10.60
N PRO A 171 16.56 21.26 9.53
CA PRO A 171 15.51 22.26 9.44
C PRO A 171 14.16 21.56 9.66
N ARG A 172 13.47 21.96 10.73
CA ARG A 172 12.09 21.51 10.97
C ARG A 172 11.28 22.02 9.80
N ALA A 173 10.90 21.13 8.90
CA ALA A 173 9.94 21.43 7.85
C ALA A 173 8.74 22.11 8.51
N ASP A 174 8.41 23.28 7.99
CA ASP A 174 7.36 24.17 8.47
C ASP A 174 6.04 23.41 8.63
N ARG A 175 5.25 23.75 9.65
CA ARG A 175 4.04 23.01 10.08
C ARG A 175 2.82 23.26 9.19
N THR A 176 3.02 23.43 7.89
CA THR A 176 1.95 23.51 6.91
C THR A 176 1.78 22.13 6.30
N GLY A 177 0.81 21.38 6.82
CA GLY A 177 0.46 20.04 6.35
C GLY A 177 0.08 19.08 7.48
N MET A 178 -1.03 18.34 7.31
CA MET A 178 -1.44 17.29 8.25
C MET A 178 -0.28 16.29 8.48
N PRO A 179 0.13 16.02 9.74
CA PRO A 179 1.21 15.07 10.06
C PRO A 179 1.03 13.73 9.34
N LEU A 180 2.12 13.09 8.90
CA LEU A 180 2.07 11.81 8.16
C LEU A 180 1.22 10.76 8.87
N GLU A 181 1.38 10.65 10.19
CA GLU A 181 0.62 9.68 10.96
C GLU A 181 -0.87 9.95 10.94
N GLN A 182 -1.34 11.12 10.50
CA GLN A 182 -2.74 11.51 10.39
C GLN A 182 -3.29 11.37 8.95
N ARG A 183 -2.43 11.17 7.95
CA ARG A 183 -2.86 11.03 6.56
C ARG A 183 -3.49 9.65 6.32
N VAL A 184 -4.75 9.66 5.90
CA VAL A 184 -5.58 8.44 5.70
C VAL A 184 -4.95 7.45 4.71
N THR A 185 -4.36 7.94 3.61
CA THR A 185 -3.72 7.12 2.57
C THR A 185 -2.53 6.32 3.11
N PHE A 186 -1.74 6.94 4.00
CA PHE A 186 -0.64 6.27 4.70
C PHE A 186 -1.16 5.24 5.69
N ARG A 187 -2.21 5.57 6.47
CA ARG A 187 -2.84 4.64 7.42
C ARG A 187 -3.41 3.40 6.73
N PHE A 188 -4.10 3.54 5.60
CA PHE A 188 -4.55 2.39 4.80
C PHE A 188 -3.38 1.50 4.37
N SER A 189 -2.31 2.12 3.89
CA SER A 189 -1.12 1.39 3.43
C SER A 189 -0.45 0.61 4.57
N ARG A 190 -0.29 1.24 5.73
CA ARG A 190 0.27 0.61 6.93
C ARG A 190 -0.60 -0.52 7.44
N LEU A 191 -1.90 -0.31 7.62
CA LEU A 191 -2.83 -1.32 8.13
C LEU A 191 -2.95 -2.51 7.16
N ALA A 192 -3.03 -2.26 5.84
CA ALA A 192 -3.03 -3.32 4.84
C ALA A 192 -1.73 -4.14 4.83
N ALA A 193 -0.61 -3.55 5.23
CA ALA A 193 0.64 -4.28 5.39
C ALA A 193 0.70 -5.09 6.69
N LEU A 194 0.17 -4.54 7.79
CA LEU A 194 0.08 -5.23 9.08
C LEU A 194 -0.82 -6.48 9.00
N SER A 195 -1.91 -6.45 8.23
CA SER A 195 -2.76 -7.63 8.02
C SER A 195 -2.08 -8.73 7.19
N THR A 196 -1.03 -8.42 6.44
CA THR A 196 -0.45 -9.30 5.42
C THR A 196 0.90 -9.88 5.80
N ARG A 197 1.77 -9.06 6.40
CA ARG A 197 3.16 -9.46 6.69
C ARG A 197 3.29 -10.64 7.66
N PRO A 198 2.53 -10.71 8.77
CA PRO A 198 2.66 -11.81 9.72
C PRO A 198 2.41 -13.17 9.06
N VAL A 199 1.42 -13.23 8.16
CA VAL A 199 1.03 -14.48 7.49
C VAL A 199 1.85 -14.82 6.26
N ALA A 200 2.53 -13.85 5.65
CA ALA A 200 3.24 -14.07 4.38
C ALA A 200 4.30 -15.17 4.50
N ARG A 201 5.06 -15.19 5.60
CA ARG A 201 6.06 -16.25 5.84
C ARG A 201 5.36 -17.58 6.14
N LEU A 202 4.34 -17.57 6.97
CA LEU A 202 3.58 -18.77 7.35
C LEU A 202 2.99 -19.46 6.11
N PHE A 203 2.29 -18.74 5.25
CA PHE A 203 1.64 -19.33 4.06
C PHE A 203 2.64 -19.79 3.01
N ARG A 204 3.79 -19.11 2.90
CA ARG A 204 4.88 -19.57 2.05
C ARG A 204 5.45 -20.91 2.52
N VAL A 205 5.73 -21.05 3.82
CA VAL A 205 6.30 -22.28 4.39
C VAL A 205 5.27 -23.40 4.43
N ARG A 206 4.04 -23.12 4.89
CA ARG A 206 3.01 -24.13 5.14
C ARG A 206 2.27 -24.62 3.89
N PHE A 207 2.10 -23.74 2.90
CA PHE A 207 1.29 -24.01 1.71
C PHE A 207 2.05 -23.80 0.39
N GLY A 208 3.30 -23.30 0.43
CA GLY A 208 4.04 -22.96 -0.79
C GLY A 208 3.39 -21.82 -1.59
N LEU A 209 2.66 -20.92 -0.91
CA LEU A 209 1.93 -19.84 -1.55
C LEU A 209 2.61 -18.49 -1.33
N THR A 210 2.78 -17.75 -2.43
CA THR A 210 3.21 -16.36 -2.40
C THR A 210 2.05 -15.46 -1.95
N VAL A 211 2.37 -14.21 -1.60
CA VAL A 211 1.35 -13.21 -1.28
C VAL A 211 0.34 -13.01 -2.41
N SER A 212 0.79 -13.13 -3.67
CA SER A 212 -0.10 -13.04 -4.82
C SER A 212 -1.00 -14.27 -4.92
N SER A 213 -0.44 -15.48 -4.82
CA SER A 213 -1.22 -16.70 -5.04
C SER A 213 -2.22 -16.99 -3.93
N TRP A 214 -1.89 -16.81 -2.64
CA TRP A 214 -2.90 -17.04 -1.60
C TRP A 214 -4.02 -16.00 -1.62
N ARG A 215 -3.74 -14.74 -1.97
CA ARG A 215 -4.80 -13.71 -2.12
C ARG A 215 -5.71 -14.02 -3.29
N THR A 216 -5.14 -14.46 -4.41
CA THR A 216 -5.90 -14.94 -5.55
C THR A 216 -6.76 -16.16 -5.16
N LEU A 217 -6.24 -17.10 -4.38
CA LEU A 217 -6.99 -18.25 -3.88
C LEU A 217 -8.19 -17.83 -3.02
N ILE A 218 -7.99 -16.93 -2.05
CA ILE A 218 -9.08 -16.38 -1.22
C ILE A 218 -10.13 -15.66 -2.08
N THR A 219 -9.69 -14.85 -3.04
CA THR A 219 -10.60 -14.09 -3.90
C THR A 219 -11.43 -15.04 -4.76
N ILE A 220 -10.81 -16.06 -5.38
CA ILE A 220 -11.52 -17.12 -6.11
C ILE A 220 -12.50 -17.82 -5.16
N GLY A 221 -12.05 -18.18 -3.96
CA GLY A 221 -12.87 -18.83 -2.94
C GLY A 221 -14.18 -18.11 -2.65
N SER A 222 -14.12 -16.77 -2.57
CA SER A 222 -15.26 -15.89 -2.29
C SER A 222 -16.16 -15.58 -3.49
N LEU A 223 -15.68 -15.78 -4.72
CA LEU A 223 -16.39 -15.39 -5.96
C LEU A 223 -16.77 -16.56 -6.88
N GLN A 224 -16.22 -17.76 -6.64
CA GLN A 224 -16.33 -18.89 -7.56
C GLN A 224 -17.79 -19.33 -7.82
N PRO A 225 -18.11 -19.82 -9.04
CA PRO A 225 -17.23 -19.86 -10.21
C PRO A 225 -16.97 -18.46 -10.77
N THR A 226 -15.71 -18.16 -11.15
CA THR A 226 -15.30 -16.81 -11.56
C THR A 226 -14.32 -16.85 -12.73
N SER A 227 -13.79 -15.69 -13.14
CA SER A 227 -12.76 -15.58 -14.18
C SER A 227 -11.53 -14.82 -13.67
N PRO A 228 -10.33 -15.02 -14.27
CA PRO A 228 -9.16 -14.22 -13.94
C PRO A 228 -9.39 -12.70 -14.06
N THR A 229 -10.20 -12.28 -15.04
CA THR A 229 -10.58 -10.88 -15.24
C THR A 229 -11.38 -10.34 -14.07
N GLU A 230 -12.35 -11.10 -13.57
CA GLU A 230 -13.18 -10.67 -12.45
C GLU A 230 -12.39 -10.63 -11.13
N VAL A 231 -11.48 -11.59 -10.95
CA VAL A 231 -10.52 -11.57 -9.83
C VAL A 231 -9.61 -10.35 -9.90
N ALA A 232 -9.09 -10.00 -11.09
CA ALA A 232 -8.27 -8.82 -11.29
C ALA A 232 -9.03 -7.52 -10.96
N LYS A 233 -10.29 -7.41 -11.38
CA LYS A 233 -11.18 -6.31 -11.02
C LYS A 233 -11.42 -6.23 -9.52
N ARG A 234 -11.76 -7.35 -8.86
CA ARG A 234 -12.01 -7.40 -7.41
C ARG A 234 -10.79 -7.00 -6.58
N MET A 235 -9.60 -7.41 -7.02
CA MET A 235 -8.33 -7.14 -6.34
C MET A 235 -7.69 -5.79 -6.71
N SER A 236 -8.23 -5.10 -7.72
CA SER A 236 -7.66 -3.86 -8.29
C SER A 236 -6.18 -4.01 -8.68
N ILE A 237 -5.82 -5.13 -9.31
CA ILE A 237 -4.46 -5.38 -9.83
C ILE A 237 -4.48 -5.77 -11.31
N LYS A 238 -3.35 -5.62 -12.00
CA LYS A 238 -3.23 -5.95 -13.44
C LYS A 238 -3.53 -7.44 -13.70
N ALA A 239 -4.27 -7.71 -14.77
CA ALA A 239 -4.75 -9.05 -15.13
C ALA A 239 -3.62 -10.08 -15.37
N ASP A 240 -2.45 -9.63 -15.86
CA ASP A 240 -1.26 -10.49 -16.05
C ASP A 240 -0.72 -11.03 -14.72
N LYS A 241 -0.76 -10.22 -13.64
CA LYS A 241 -0.38 -10.66 -12.29
C LYS A 241 -1.35 -11.69 -11.74
N VAL A 242 -2.65 -11.51 -11.95
CA VAL A 242 -3.66 -12.50 -11.55
C VAL A 242 -3.50 -13.78 -12.34
N THR A 243 -3.27 -13.70 -13.65
CA THR A 243 -3.10 -14.88 -14.50
C THR A 243 -1.93 -15.73 -14.01
N ARG A 244 -0.75 -15.13 -13.77
CA ARG A 244 0.40 -15.85 -13.18
C ARG A 244 0.08 -16.49 -11.82
N ALA A 245 -0.69 -15.79 -10.98
CA ALA A 245 -1.10 -16.33 -9.68
C ALA A 245 -2.08 -17.50 -9.83
N VAL A 246 -3.01 -17.44 -10.79
CA VAL A 246 -3.92 -18.54 -11.13
C VAL A 246 -3.14 -19.74 -11.65
N ASP A 247 -2.17 -19.53 -12.55
CA ASP A 247 -1.35 -20.61 -13.11
C ASP A 247 -0.58 -21.34 -12.00
N HIS A 248 0.03 -20.62 -11.05
CA HIS A 248 0.66 -21.20 -9.85
C HIS A 248 -0.34 -22.02 -9.01
N LEU A 249 -1.59 -21.56 -8.86
CA LEU A 249 -2.60 -22.28 -8.09
C LEU A 249 -3.13 -23.53 -8.82
N VAL A 250 -3.15 -23.51 -10.15
CA VAL A 250 -3.48 -24.67 -10.98
C VAL A 250 -2.37 -25.72 -10.89
N GLU A 251 -1.10 -25.31 -11.00
CA GLU A 251 0.07 -26.18 -10.83
C GLU A 251 0.07 -26.87 -9.46
N LYS A 252 -0.32 -26.14 -8.41
CA LYS A 252 -0.49 -26.69 -7.06
C LYS A 252 -1.74 -27.56 -6.86
N GLY A 253 -2.57 -27.73 -7.89
CA GLY A 253 -3.83 -28.48 -7.80
C GLY A 253 -4.90 -27.84 -6.91
N LEU A 254 -4.77 -26.56 -6.57
CA LEU A 254 -5.71 -25.84 -5.69
C LEU A 254 -6.86 -25.19 -6.48
N VAL A 255 -6.61 -24.85 -7.74
CA VAL A 255 -7.62 -24.25 -8.63
C VAL A 255 -7.77 -25.14 -9.87
N ARG A 256 -9.01 -25.33 -10.31
CA ARG A 256 -9.31 -25.89 -11.63
C ARG A 256 -9.68 -24.78 -12.59
N ARG A 257 -9.24 -24.91 -13.85
CA ARG A 257 -9.53 -24.00 -14.95
C ARG A 257 -10.27 -24.77 -16.05
N ARG A 258 -11.44 -24.28 -16.47
CA ARG A 258 -12.19 -24.79 -17.62
C ARG A 258 -12.28 -23.70 -18.69
N SER A 259 -12.09 -24.08 -19.94
CA SER A 259 -12.39 -23.22 -21.08
C SER A 259 -13.89 -23.34 -21.38
N ASP A 260 -14.61 -22.22 -21.44
CA ASP A 260 -15.99 -22.22 -21.89
C ASP A 260 -16.01 -22.45 -23.40
N THR A 261 -16.60 -23.55 -23.87
CA THR A 261 -16.56 -23.98 -25.27
C THR A 261 -17.61 -23.28 -26.15
N SER A 262 -18.54 -22.55 -25.55
CA SER A 262 -19.60 -21.80 -26.25
C SER A 262 -19.23 -20.32 -26.52
N ASP A 263 -18.31 -19.75 -25.74
CA ASP A 263 -17.74 -18.42 -25.96
C ASP A 263 -16.24 -18.49 -25.67
N GLY A 264 -15.46 -18.83 -26.71
CA GLY A 264 -14.04 -19.23 -26.67
C GLY A 264 -13.03 -18.21 -26.12
N ARG A 265 -13.46 -17.31 -25.24
CA ARG A 265 -12.64 -16.30 -24.55
C ARG A 265 -12.81 -16.27 -23.03
N ARG A 266 -13.77 -16.95 -22.40
CA ARG A 266 -13.93 -16.94 -20.93
C ARG A 266 -13.41 -18.20 -20.26
N SER A 267 -12.26 -18.05 -19.61
CA SER A 267 -11.71 -19.06 -18.70
C SER A 267 -12.45 -19.02 -17.35
N VAL A 268 -13.20 -20.07 -17.03
CA VAL A 268 -13.86 -20.24 -15.74
C VAL A 268 -12.92 -20.95 -14.76
N ILE A 269 -12.73 -20.36 -13.57
CA ILE A 269 -11.88 -20.88 -12.51
C ILE A 269 -12.67 -21.10 -11.22
N ALA A 270 -12.35 -22.17 -10.51
CA ALA A 270 -12.95 -22.53 -9.22
C ALA A 270 -11.97 -23.33 -8.36
N LEU A 271 -12.20 -23.39 -7.04
CA LEU A 271 -11.38 -24.19 -6.15
C LEU A 271 -11.61 -25.70 -6.38
N THR A 272 -10.53 -26.48 -6.27
CA THR A 272 -10.62 -27.95 -6.14
C THR A 272 -11.05 -28.33 -4.72
N ALA A 273 -11.27 -29.63 -4.45
CA ALA A 273 -11.49 -30.09 -3.08
C ALA A 273 -10.31 -29.77 -2.15
N GLN A 274 -9.08 -29.95 -2.66
CA GLN A 274 -7.86 -29.55 -1.94
C GLN A 274 -7.77 -28.03 -1.78
N GLY A 275 -8.10 -27.28 -2.83
CA GLY A 275 -8.19 -25.82 -2.79
C GLY A 275 -9.13 -25.30 -1.72
N ARG A 276 -10.29 -25.94 -1.54
CA ARG A 276 -11.25 -25.60 -0.47
C ARG A 276 -10.67 -25.84 0.92
N LYS A 277 -9.95 -26.95 1.15
CA LYS A 277 -9.28 -27.21 2.44
C LYS A 277 -8.26 -26.12 2.76
N VAL A 278 -7.39 -25.78 1.80
CA VAL A 278 -6.37 -24.72 1.97
C VAL A 278 -7.03 -23.35 2.14
N TYR A 279 -8.10 -23.06 1.39
CA TYR A 279 -8.90 -21.85 1.56
C TYR A 279 -9.39 -21.72 3.00
N THR A 280 -10.09 -22.72 3.54
CA THR A 280 -10.62 -22.67 4.91
C THR A 280 -9.54 -22.46 5.97
N GLN A 281 -8.37 -23.10 5.81
CA GLN A 281 -7.24 -22.93 6.73
C GLN A 281 -6.66 -21.51 6.70
N ILE A 282 -6.44 -20.96 5.50
CA ILE A 282 -5.96 -19.58 5.32
C ILE A 282 -7.00 -18.58 5.84
N ASP A 283 -8.27 -18.88 5.60
CA ASP A 283 -9.39 -18.04 6.01
C ASP A 283 -9.49 -17.92 7.53
N GLY A 284 -9.40 -19.04 8.25
CA GLY A 284 -9.38 -19.06 9.71
C GLY A 284 -8.23 -18.26 10.30
N ILE A 285 -7.01 -18.44 9.78
CA ILE A 285 -5.82 -17.68 10.24
C ILE A 285 -6.01 -16.18 10.01
N ARG A 286 -6.59 -15.79 8.86
CA ARG A 286 -6.89 -14.38 8.57
C ARG A 286 -7.93 -13.82 9.51
N CYS A 287 -9.00 -14.57 9.80
CA CYS A 287 -10.03 -14.14 10.75
C CYS A 287 -9.44 -13.87 12.13
N SER A 288 -8.54 -14.72 12.64
CA SER A 288 -7.89 -14.47 13.94
C SER A 288 -7.05 -13.19 13.93
N ILE A 289 -6.32 -12.91 12.86
CA ILE A 289 -5.51 -11.68 12.74
C ILE A 289 -6.37 -10.44 12.58
N GLU A 290 -7.46 -10.55 11.82
CA GLU A 290 -8.42 -9.46 11.65
C GLU A 290 -9.10 -9.13 12.99
N GLN A 291 -9.54 -10.15 13.74
CA GLN A 291 -10.11 -9.96 15.08
C GLN A 291 -9.13 -9.29 16.03
N GLU A 292 -7.86 -9.73 16.05
CA GLU A 292 -6.82 -9.10 16.86
C GLU A 292 -6.59 -7.64 16.45
N LEU A 293 -6.49 -7.36 15.15
CA LEU A 293 -6.30 -6.01 14.61
C LEU A 293 -7.46 -5.08 15.01
N LEU A 294 -8.69 -5.58 15.00
CA LEU A 294 -9.91 -4.81 15.26
C LEU A 294 -10.32 -4.79 16.74
N SER A 295 -9.64 -5.56 17.61
CA SER A 295 -9.98 -5.72 19.04
C SER A 295 -10.00 -4.40 19.82
N VAL A 296 -9.32 -3.37 19.31
CA VAL A 296 -9.28 -2.02 19.90
C VAL A 296 -10.53 -1.18 19.60
N LEU A 297 -11.49 -1.70 18.83
CA LEU A 297 -12.74 -1.02 18.46
C LEU A 297 -13.94 -1.70 19.13
N GLY A 298 -14.82 -0.91 19.75
CA GLY A 298 -16.11 -1.40 20.24
C GLY A 298 -17.09 -1.71 19.10
N GLU A 299 -18.22 -2.35 19.39
CA GLU A 299 -19.18 -2.80 18.36
C GLU A 299 -19.69 -1.67 17.45
N ARG A 300 -20.06 -0.52 18.03
CA ARG A 300 -20.52 0.65 17.27
C ARG A 300 -19.41 1.21 16.38
N GLU A 301 -18.19 1.26 16.89
CA GLU A 301 -17.01 1.76 16.19
C GLU A 301 -16.62 0.84 15.03
N LEU A 302 -16.70 -0.47 15.25
CA LEU A 302 -16.47 -1.48 14.22
C LEU A 302 -17.54 -1.38 13.11
N GLY A 303 -18.80 -1.19 13.48
CA GLY A 303 -19.90 -0.96 12.52
C GLY A 303 -19.63 0.27 11.65
N ALA A 304 -19.32 1.41 12.27
CA ALA A 304 -18.97 2.65 11.57
C ALA A 304 -17.73 2.47 10.67
N PHE A 305 -16.69 1.78 11.17
CA PHE A 305 -15.49 1.47 10.40
C PHE A 305 -15.83 0.67 9.14
N GLN A 306 -16.60 -0.42 9.27
CA GLN A 306 -16.99 -1.26 8.13
C GLN A 306 -17.85 -0.50 7.13
N GLU A 307 -18.77 0.34 7.59
CA GLU A 307 -19.62 1.18 6.74
C GLU A 307 -18.78 2.17 5.92
N TYR A 308 -17.94 2.97 6.58
CA TYR A 308 -17.10 3.96 5.92
C TYR A 308 -16.15 3.31 4.92
N MET A 309 -15.53 2.20 5.33
CA MET A 309 -14.64 1.44 4.45
C MET A 309 -15.38 0.83 3.25
N GLY A 310 -16.63 0.40 3.41
CA GLY A 310 -17.49 -0.07 2.33
C GLY A 310 -17.82 1.03 1.32
N ARG A 311 -18.22 2.21 1.80
CA ARG A 311 -18.48 3.40 0.95
C ARG A 311 -17.25 3.82 0.17
N LEU A 312 -16.07 3.77 0.80
CA LEU A 312 -14.79 4.05 0.14
C LEU A 312 -14.40 2.99 -0.90
N ASP A 313 -14.65 1.69 -0.67
CA ASP A 313 -14.42 0.64 -1.69
C ASP A 313 -15.34 0.86 -2.90
N ASP A 314 -16.63 1.08 -2.68
CA ASP A 314 -17.60 1.31 -3.75
C ASP A 314 -17.26 2.54 -4.59
N HIS A 315 -16.90 3.63 -3.92
CA HIS A 315 -16.47 4.84 -4.60
C HIS A 315 -15.15 4.65 -5.35
N GLY A 316 -14.17 4.01 -4.71
CA GLY A 316 -12.89 3.66 -5.32
C GLY A 316 -13.09 2.82 -6.58
N ARG A 317 -13.97 1.82 -6.57
CA ARG A 317 -14.28 1.03 -7.78
C ARG A 317 -14.80 1.88 -8.92
N ARG A 318 -15.76 2.78 -8.65
CA ARG A 318 -16.31 3.68 -9.68
C ARG A 318 -15.24 4.59 -10.26
N ILE A 319 -14.41 5.16 -9.39
CA ILE A 319 -13.28 5.98 -9.80
C ILE A 319 -12.30 5.14 -10.62
N PHE A 320 -11.76 4.03 -10.13
CA PHE A 320 -10.60 3.37 -10.76
C PHE A 320 -10.94 2.38 -11.88
N GLN A 321 -12.20 1.97 -12.04
CA GLN A 321 -12.61 1.00 -13.07
C GLN A 321 -13.28 1.63 -14.30
N ASP A 322 -13.62 2.93 -14.26
CA ASP A 322 -14.16 3.67 -15.40
C ASP A 322 -13.16 4.71 -15.92
N ASP A 323 -12.45 4.38 -17.00
CA ASP A 323 -11.52 5.28 -17.68
C ASP A 323 -12.21 6.54 -18.25
N ARG A 324 -13.53 6.51 -18.50
CA ARG A 324 -14.29 7.67 -19.04
C ARG A 324 -14.58 8.70 -17.97
N TYR A 325 -14.98 8.26 -16.78
CA TYR A 325 -15.18 9.14 -15.61
C TYR A 325 -13.89 9.91 -15.28
N TRP A 326 -12.74 9.22 -15.33
CA TRP A 326 -11.43 9.85 -15.11
C TRP A 326 -11.04 10.87 -16.17
N THR A 327 -11.29 10.55 -17.44
CA THR A 327 -10.94 11.45 -18.55
C THR A 327 -11.73 12.77 -18.43
N ALA A 328 -13.00 12.69 -18.06
CA ALA A 328 -13.84 13.86 -17.78
C ALA A 328 -13.33 14.65 -16.56
N LEU A 329 -12.98 13.98 -15.47
CA LEU A 329 -12.53 14.61 -14.23
C LEU A 329 -11.16 15.30 -14.36
N LEU A 330 -10.19 14.70 -15.07
CA LEU A 330 -8.89 15.33 -15.31
C LEU A 330 -9.00 16.55 -16.23
N SER A 331 -9.93 16.50 -17.18
CA SER A 331 -10.21 17.63 -18.08
C SER A 331 -10.79 18.83 -17.33
N SER A 332 -11.59 18.60 -16.28
CA SER A 332 -12.13 19.68 -15.45
C SER A 332 -11.17 20.19 -14.38
N ALA A 333 -10.30 19.33 -13.83
CA ALA A 333 -9.38 19.68 -12.75
C ALA A 333 -8.04 20.29 -13.20
N MET A 334 -7.64 20.11 -14.46
CA MET A 334 -6.42 20.72 -15.03
C MET A 334 -6.71 21.34 -16.42
N PRO A 335 -7.38 22.51 -16.48
CA PRO A 335 -7.63 23.17 -17.75
C PRO A 335 -6.30 23.55 -18.43
N GLY A 336 -6.08 23.07 -19.66
CA GLY A 336 -4.94 23.43 -20.51
C GLY A 336 -3.80 22.41 -20.64
N ARG A 337 -3.83 21.25 -19.96
CA ARG A 337 -2.88 20.15 -20.23
C ARG A 337 -3.49 19.11 -21.16
N PRO A 338 -2.80 18.69 -22.25
CA PRO A 338 -3.36 17.72 -23.18
C PRO A 338 -3.59 16.37 -22.47
N THR A 339 -4.85 15.96 -22.39
CA THR A 339 -5.33 14.70 -21.81
C THR A 339 -4.75 13.45 -22.50
N SER A 340 -4.17 13.60 -23.68
CA SER A 340 -3.49 12.52 -24.42
C SER A 340 -2.27 11.95 -23.69
N ALA A 341 -1.57 12.73 -22.88
CA ALA A 341 -0.41 12.29 -22.09
C ALA A 341 -0.77 11.44 -20.85
N LEU A 342 -2.06 11.41 -20.48
CA LEU A 342 -2.58 10.75 -19.27
C LEU A 342 -3.34 9.45 -19.57
N ARG A 343 -3.50 9.04 -20.84
CA ARG A 343 -4.07 7.73 -21.19
C ARG A 343 -3.08 6.64 -20.82
N PRO A 344 -3.50 5.55 -20.12
CA PRO A 344 -2.66 4.37 -20.04
C PRO A 344 -2.44 3.87 -21.46
N ALA A 345 -1.20 3.56 -21.82
CA ALA A 345 -0.84 3.02 -23.14
C ALA A 345 -1.74 1.83 -23.47
N THR A 346 -2.76 2.06 -24.31
CA THR A 346 -3.65 1.01 -24.76
C THR A 346 -2.86 0.10 -25.69
N ARG A 347 -2.76 -1.18 -25.30
CA ARG A 347 -2.25 -2.26 -26.13
C ARG A 347 -3.10 -2.31 -27.40
N GLY A 348 -2.64 -1.73 -28.51
CA GLY A 348 -3.47 -1.73 -29.72
C GLY A 348 -2.99 -0.97 -30.95
N GLU A 349 -2.10 0.02 -30.86
CA GLU A 349 -1.58 0.67 -32.07
C GLU A 349 -0.31 -0.04 -32.55
N ARG A 350 -0.53 -1.15 -33.27
CA ARG A 350 0.48 -1.60 -34.23
C ARG A 350 0.57 -0.50 -35.29
N SER A 351 1.69 0.21 -35.28
CA SER A 351 2.15 1.00 -36.42
C SER A 351 1.94 0.18 -37.71
N PRO A 352 1.28 0.72 -38.75
CA PRO A 352 1.10 -0.01 -39.98
C PRO A 352 2.49 -0.19 -40.60
N ARG A 353 3.01 -1.42 -40.53
CA ARG A 353 4.14 -1.83 -41.38
C ARG A 353 3.68 -1.65 -42.81
N THR A 354 4.23 -0.63 -43.46
CA THR A 354 4.21 -0.43 -44.90
C THR A 354 4.73 -1.70 -45.56
N ARG A 355 3.80 -2.52 -46.07
CA ARG A 355 4.07 -3.56 -47.05
C ARG A 355 3.60 -2.98 -48.38
N ALA A 356 4.56 -2.63 -49.24
CA ALA A 356 4.33 -2.53 -50.66
C ALA A 356 5.48 -3.28 -51.35
N ALA A 357 5.15 -4.48 -51.84
CA ALA A 357 5.72 -5.04 -53.07
C ALA A 357 5.25 -4.13 -54.24
N GLY A 358 5.88 -3.99 -55.40
CA GLY A 358 7.00 -4.63 -56.08
C GLY A 358 7.08 -4.05 -57.50
N ALA A 359 7.89 -4.67 -58.38
CA ALA A 359 8.19 -4.31 -59.78
C ALA A 359 9.22 -3.17 -59.95
N ARG A 360 10.33 -3.31 -60.67
CA ARG A 360 10.73 -4.25 -61.73
C ARG A 360 12.11 -4.83 -61.48
#